data_AF-A0AAW9QS78-F1
#
_entry.id   AF-A0AAW9QS78-F1
#
_cell.length_a   1.000
_cell.length_b   1.000
_cell.length_c   1.000
_cell.angle_alpha   90.00
_cell.angle_beta   90.00
_cell.angle_gamma   90.00
#
_symmetry.space_group_name_H-M   'P 1'
#
loop_
_entity.id
_entity.type
_entity.pdbx_description
1 polymer ?
#
loop_
_entity_poly.entity_id
_entity_poly.type
_entity_poly.pdbx_seq_one_letter_code
_entity_poly.pdbx_strand_id
1 'polypeptide(L)'
;MSPEKPDPETPENPLPSFKSFLSGQNTPAMIAHAIVSGCLVGATIILAAGLYYLGAKPIGDRWSKPAERSLEENTNNLESNLNSYLKKYSNIEIEKHRIKEQLSYILTKQEQNKTIAVDYYNWLFVVLPLTSSAAIVSGISLFYISKEGWKEANSYMINVFITSSTIALLNGSMSVVFKMQENATRHTEAFVTYENLYQQILTRLATLSPPSESQKLTIAQQLQTLITDNNNLLSTYNKLLINFDSSKIQLPNFLLPNSPPNEGASESQSQEGQ
;
A
#
# COMPACT_ATOMS: atom_id res chain seq x y z
N MET A 1 45.31 -1.45 -55.71
CA MET A 1 44.25 -1.29 -54.69
C MET A 1 42.93 -1.51 -55.40
N SER A 2 42.41 -2.73 -55.32
CA SER A 2 41.08 -3.06 -55.84
C SER A 2 40.05 -2.73 -54.76
N PRO A 3 38.90 -2.13 -55.11
CA PRO A 3 37.85 -1.82 -54.15
C PRO A 3 37.26 -3.12 -53.58
N GLU A 4 37.23 -3.20 -52.26
CA GLU A 4 36.62 -4.26 -51.47
C GLU A 4 35.12 -4.30 -51.77
N LYS A 5 34.62 -5.49 -52.11
CA LYS A 5 33.24 -5.71 -52.54
C LYS A 5 32.35 -5.72 -51.29
N PRO A 6 31.26 -4.94 -51.23
CA PRO A 6 30.40 -4.90 -50.05
C PRO A 6 29.78 -6.28 -49.80
N ASP A 7 29.81 -6.70 -48.54
CA ASP A 7 29.25 -7.98 -48.09
C ASP A 7 27.74 -8.05 -48.39
N PRO A 8 27.24 -9.23 -48.82
CA PRO A 8 25.83 -9.42 -49.11
C PRO A 8 25.01 -9.21 -47.83
N GLU A 9 24.07 -8.27 -47.89
CA GLU A 9 23.11 -7.99 -46.82
C GLU A 9 22.44 -9.27 -46.35
N THR A 10 22.62 -9.59 -45.07
CA THR A 10 21.95 -10.71 -44.41
C THR A 10 20.44 -10.53 -44.55
N PRO A 11 19.70 -11.51 -45.10
CA PRO A 11 18.26 -11.37 -45.28
C PRO A 11 17.60 -11.20 -43.91
N GLU A 12 16.94 -10.05 -43.70
CA GLU A 12 16.04 -9.84 -42.56
C GLU A 12 14.91 -10.86 -42.66
N ASN A 13 14.97 -11.92 -41.85
CA ASN A 13 13.85 -12.83 -41.71
C ASN A 13 12.71 -12.06 -41.02
N PRO A 14 11.57 -11.81 -41.71
CA PRO A 14 10.47 -11.09 -41.10
C PRO A 14 9.98 -11.89 -39.90
N LEU A 15 9.89 -11.23 -38.74
CA LEU A 15 9.34 -11.81 -37.54
C LEU A 15 7.97 -12.44 -37.88
N PRO A 16 7.75 -13.73 -37.55
CA PRO A 16 6.52 -14.40 -37.91
C PRO A 16 5.34 -13.62 -37.33
N SER A 17 4.40 -13.24 -38.20
CA SER A 17 3.25 -12.47 -37.77
C SER A 17 2.42 -13.25 -36.75
N PHE A 18 1.89 -12.58 -35.73
CA PHE A 18 1.02 -13.21 -34.73
C PHE A 18 -0.18 -13.95 -35.37
N LYS A 19 -0.64 -13.50 -36.55
CA LYS A 19 -1.70 -14.15 -37.32
C LYS A 19 -1.28 -15.52 -37.87
N SER A 20 -0.04 -15.67 -38.37
CA SER A 20 0.47 -16.95 -38.86
C SER A 20 0.66 -17.99 -37.75
N PHE A 21 0.87 -17.55 -36.50
CA PHE A 21 0.91 -18.43 -35.34
C PHE A 21 -0.48 -19.00 -35.02
N LEU A 22 -1.54 -18.20 -35.19
CA LEU A 22 -2.92 -18.61 -34.94
C LEU A 22 -3.51 -19.51 -36.04
N SER A 23 -3.04 -19.38 -37.29
CA SER A 23 -3.62 -20.12 -38.43
C SER A 23 -3.18 -21.59 -38.52
N GLY A 24 -2.15 -22.01 -37.78
CA GLY A 24 -1.60 -23.37 -37.85
C GLY A 24 -2.09 -24.36 -36.79
N GLN A 25 -2.95 -23.94 -35.85
CA GLN A 25 -3.41 -24.78 -34.74
C GLN A 25 -4.89 -25.15 -34.86
N ASN A 26 -5.24 -26.35 -34.35
CA ASN A 26 -6.62 -26.82 -34.23
C ASN A 26 -7.44 -25.85 -33.36
N THR A 27 -8.16 -24.94 -34.01
CA THR A 27 -8.97 -23.89 -33.36
C THR A 27 -9.93 -24.40 -32.27
N PRO A 28 -10.55 -25.60 -32.36
CA PRO A 28 -11.43 -26.08 -31.30
C PRO A 28 -10.70 -26.37 -29.98
N ALA A 29 -9.46 -26.88 -30.04
CA ALA A 29 -8.67 -27.22 -28.86
C ALA A 29 -8.23 -25.95 -28.11
N MET A 30 -7.78 -24.92 -28.84
CA MET A 30 -7.43 -23.62 -28.24
C MET A 30 -8.62 -22.96 -27.55
N ILE A 31 -9.81 -23.00 -28.18
CA ILE A 31 -11.04 -22.46 -27.57
C ILE A 31 -11.35 -23.20 -26.26
N ALA A 32 -11.23 -24.53 -26.24
CA ALA A 32 -11.46 -25.31 -25.03
C ALA A 32 -10.48 -24.95 -23.89
N HIS A 33 -9.19 -24.78 -24.19
CA HIS A 33 -8.20 -24.32 -23.21
C HIS A 33 -8.53 -22.92 -22.66
N ALA A 34 -8.90 -21.99 -23.54
CA ALA A 34 -9.28 -20.64 -23.14
C ALA A 34 -10.52 -20.65 -22.22
N ILE A 35 -11.53 -21.48 -22.53
CA ILE A 35 -12.72 -21.65 -21.68
C ILE A 35 -12.32 -22.18 -20.31
N VAL A 36 -11.50 -23.24 -20.24
CA VAL A 36 -11.07 -23.83 -18.95
C VAL A 36 -10.30 -22.81 -18.10
N SER A 37 -9.34 -22.08 -18.69
CA SER A 37 -8.60 -21.04 -17.98
C SER A 37 -9.52 -19.90 -17.54
N GLY A 38 -10.44 -19.47 -18.40
CA GLY A 38 -11.43 -18.45 -18.09
C GLY A 38 -12.34 -18.85 -16.92
N CYS A 39 -12.81 -20.10 -16.90
CA CYS A 39 -13.57 -20.65 -15.79
C CYS A 39 -12.76 -20.67 -14.49
N LEU A 40 -11.48 -21.04 -14.52
CA LEU A 40 -10.64 -21.08 -13.34
C LEU A 40 -10.37 -19.68 -12.77
N VAL A 41 -10.09 -18.71 -13.64
CA VAL A 41 -9.93 -17.30 -13.25
C VAL A 41 -11.25 -16.75 -12.69
N GLY A 42 -12.37 -17.01 -13.37
CA GLY A 42 -13.70 -16.62 -12.91
C GLY A 42 -14.05 -17.19 -11.54
N ALA A 43 -13.79 -18.49 -11.32
CA ALA A 43 -13.98 -19.14 -10.03
C ALA A 43 -13.10 -18.51 -8.94
N THR A 44 -11.87 -18.14 -9.29
CA THR A 44 -10.94 -17.45 -8.37
C THR A 44 -11.47 -16.07 -7.97
N ILE A 45 -12.02 -15.30 -8.91
CA ILE A 45 -12.63 -13.99 -8.65
C ILE A 45 -13.86 -14.14 -7.74
N ILE A 46 -14.73 -15.12 -8.03
CA ILE A 46 -15.92 -15.39 -7.21
C ILE A 46 -15.50 -15.79 -5.79
N LEU A 47 -14.49 -16.66 -5.66
CA LEU A 47 -13.95 -17.07 -4.36
C LEU A 47 -13.33 -15.88 -3.61
N ALA A 48 -12.59 -15.02 -4.30
CA ALA A 48 -12.01 -13.80 -3.72
C ALA A 48 -13.10 -12.87 -3.17
N ALA A 49 -14.15 -12.63 -3.95
CA ALA A 49 -15.30 -11.84 -3.52
C ALA A 49 -16.01 -12.50 -2.32
N GLY A 50 -16.20 -13.83 -2.34
CA GLY A 50 -16.78 -14.58 -1.23
C GLY A 50 -15.96 -14.46 0.05
N LEU A 51 -14.64 -14.67 -0.03
CA LEU A 51 -13.71 -14.49 1.08
C LEU A 51 -13.74 -13.06 1.62
N TYR A 52 -13.83 -12.06 0.73
CA TYR A 52 -13.91 -10.66 1.13
C TYR A 52 -15.22 -10.35 1.87
N TYR A 53 -16.37 -10.60 1.25
CA TYR A 53 -17.66 -10.17 1.80
C TYR A 53 -18.15 -11.03 2.96
N LEU A 54 -17.86 -12.33 2.96
CA LEU A 54 -18.33 -13.27 4.00
C LEU A 54 -17.31 -13.47 5.13
N GLY A 55 -16.02 -13.27 4.84
CA GLY A 55 -14.94 -13.50 5.80
C GLY A 55 -14.29 -12.21 6.26
N ALA A 56 -13.53 -11.57 5.37
CA ALA A 56 -12.66 -10.45 5.68
C ALA A 56 -13.44 -9.25 6.23
N LYS A 57 -14.43 -8.76 5.49
CA LYS A 57 -15.19 -7.55 5.85
C LYS A 57 -15.87 -7.66 7.23
N PRO A 58 -16.62 -8.74 7.57
CA PRO A 58 -17.19 -8.87 8.90
C PRO A 58 -16.17 -8.91 10.05
N ILE A 59 -14.94 -9.37 9.79
CA ILE A 59 -13.85 -9.38 10.77
C ILE A 59 -13.26 -7.96 10.89
N GLY A 60 -12.98 -7.31 9.76
CA GLY A 60 -12.53 -5.93 9.70
C GLY A 60 -13.50 -4.98 10.40
N ASP A 61 -14.80 -5.08 10.12
CA ASP A 61 -15.85 -4.29 10.76
C ASP A 61 -15.91 -4.53 12.28
N ARG A 62 -15.70 -5.77 12.75
CA ARG A 62 -15.68 -6.06 14.19
C ARG A 62 -14.47 -5.45 14.88
N TRP A 63 -13.32 -5.48 14.22
CA TRP A 63 -12.09 -4.90 14.70
C TRP A 63 -12.14 -3.36 14.70
N SER A 64 -12.74 -2.73 13.68
CA SER A 64 -12.82 -1.28 13.56
C SER A 64 -13.87 -0.63 14.45
N LYS A 65 -14.93 -1.35 14.85
CA LYS A 65 -16.04 -0.80 15.65
C LYS A 65 -15.63 -0.07 16.95
N PRO A 66 -14.70 -0.58 17.78
CA PRO A 66 -14.23 0.17 18.95
C PRO A 66 -13.51 1.47 18.56
N ALA A 67 -12.67 1.42 17.51
CA ALA A 67 -11.97 2.59 16.98
C ALA A 67 -12.94 3.64 16.40
N GLU A 68 -13.96 3.20 15.67
CA GLU A 68 -15.05 4.05 15.17
C GLU A 68 -15.80 4.75 16.29
N ARG A 69 -16.16 4.02 17.35
CA ARG A 69 -16.85 4.61 18.52
C ARG A 69 -15.98 5.65 19.22
N SER A 70 -14.69 5.35 19.44
CA SER A 70 -13.75 6.32 20.03
C SER A 70 -13.64 7.58 19.16
N LEU A 71 -13.53 7.42 17.84
CA LEU A 71 -13.43 8.55 16.92
C LEU A 71 -14.71 9.38 16.88
N GLU A 72 -15.87 8.74 16.83
CA GLU A 72 -17.18 9.41 16.85
C GLU A 72 -17.38 10.19 18.15
N GLU A 73 -17.07 9.57 19.29
CA GLU A 73 -17.12 10.22 20.60
C GLU A 73 -16.19 11.45 20.66
N ASN A 74 -14.94 11.30 20.25
CA ASN A 74 -13.96 12.38 20.23
C ASN A 74 -14.37 13.52 19.27
N THR A 75 -14.97 13.18 18.13
CA THR A 75 -15.45 14.17 17.14
C THR A 75 -16.64 14.95 17.69
N ASN A 76 -17.63 14.25 18.25
CA ASN A 76 -18.84 14.86 18.81
C ASN A 76 -18.53 15.72 20.04
N ASN A 77 -17.59 15.29 20.88
CA ASN A 77 -17.22 15.98 22.11
C ASN A 77 -16.16 17.07 21.91
N LEU A 78 -15.52 17.16 20.74
CA LEU A 78 -14.40 18.08 20.49
C LEU A 78 -14.74 19.53 20.88
N GLU A 79 -15.85 20.05 20.38
CA GLU A 79 -16.24 21.44 20.61
C GLU A 79 -16.64 21.68 22.07
N SER A 80 -17.38 20.74 22.67
CA SER A 80 -17.77 20.80 24.08
C SER A 80 -16.55 20.79 25.01
N ASN A 81 -15.62 19.86 24.80
CA ASN A 81 -14.39 19.72 25.59
C ASN A 81 -13.52 20.98 25.45
N LEU A 82 -13.31 21.45 24.23
CA LEU A 82 -12.51 22.65 23.96
C LEU A 82 -13.13 23.90 24.62
N ASN A 83 -14.45 24.07 24.53
CA ASN A 83 -15.16 25.16 25.19
C ASN A 83 -15.09 25.06 26.71
N SER A 84 -15.15 23.85 27.28
CA SER A 84 -15.01 23.62 28.73
C SER A 84 -13.62 23.99 29.24
N TYR A 85 -12.56 23.51 28.58
CA TYR A 85 -11.18 23.77 28.99
C TYR A 85 -10.76 25.22 28.76
N LEU A 86 -11.24 25.84 27.68
CA LEU A 86 -10.87 27.20 27.31
C LEU A 86 -11.84 28.28 27.81
N LYS A 87 -12.88 27.93 28.57
CA LYS A 87 -13.86 28.88 29.12
C LYS A 87 -13.19 30.01 29.92
N LYS A 88 -12.08 29.70 30.60
CA LYS A 88 -11.31 30.64 31.42
C LYS A 88 -10.48 31.63 30.60
N TYR A 89 -10.45 31.47 29.27
CA TYR A 89 -9.58 32.18 28.34
C TYR A 89 -10.38 32.93 27.25
N SER A 90 -11.52 33.53 27.61
CA SER A 90 -12.56 34.10 26.72
C SER A 90 -12.09 35.15 25.71
N ASN A 91 -10.87 35.65 25.80
CA ASN A 91 -10.34 36.70 24.92
C ASN A 91 -9.36 36.16 23.87
N ILE A 92 -9.28 34.83 23.69
CA ILE A 92 -8.22 34.14 22.92
C ILE A 92 -8.83 33.24 21.82
N GLU A 93 -9.65 33.84 20.95
CA GLU A 93 -10.36 33.10 19.90
C GLU A 93 -9.43 32.54 18.80
N ILE A 94 -8.31 33.21 18.51
CA ILE A 94 -7.37 32.78 17.46
C ILE A 94 -6.65 31.49 17.87
N GLU A 95 -6.13 31.43 19.08
CA GLU A 95 -5.42 30.25 19.60
C GLU A 95 -6.39 29.09 19.82
N LYS A 96 -7.62 29.39 20.27
CA LYS A 96 -8.72 28.41 20.33
C LYS A 96 -9.00 27.78 18.97
N HIS A 97 -9.09 28.61 17.92
CA HIS A 97 -9.28 28.13 16.56
C HIS A 97 -8.11 27.24 16.11
N ARG A 98 -6.86 27.67 16.32
CA ARG A 98 -5.67 26.88 15.98
C ARG A 98 -5.63 25.52 16.66
N ILE A 99 -5.97 25.45 17.95
CA ILE A 99 -6.03 24.18 18.69
C ILE A 99 -7.14 23.29 18.13
N LYS A 100 -8.32 23.86 17.79
CA LYS A 100 -9.41 23.12 17.13
C LYS A 100 -8.97 22.56 15.78
N GLU A 101 -8.22 23.31 14.99
CA GLU A 101 -7.65 22.84 13.71
C GLU A 101 -6.66 21.68 13.93
N GLN A 102 -5.75 21.80 14.91
CA GLN A 102 -4.80 20.73 15.25
C GLN A 102 -5.52 19.43 15.66
N LEU A 103 -6.53 19.52 16.53
CA LEU A 103 -7.31 18.36 16.97
C LEU A 103 -8.14 17.76 15.84
N SER A 104 -8.78 18.59 15.00
CA SER A 104 -9.50 18.12 13.80
C SER A 104 -8.58 17.41 12.82
N TYR A 105 -7.36 17.93 12.63
CA TYR A 105 -6.34 17.29 11.81
C TYR A 105 -5.95 15.91 12.36
N ILE A 106 -5.73 15.80 13.67
CA ILE A 106 -5.44 14.53 14.34
C ILE A 106 -6.56 13.51 14.12
N LEU A 107 -7.82 13.89 14.33
CA LEU A 107 -8.98 13.01 14.11
C LEU A 107 -9.08 12.55 12.65
N THR A 108 -8.82 13.47 11.70
CA THR A 108 -8.79 13.13 10.27
C THR A 108 -7.69 12.11 9.97
N LYS A 109 -6.49 12.27 10.55
CA LYS A 109 -5.38 11.32 10.41
C LYS A 109 -5.67 9.98 11.08
N GLN A 110 -6.33 10.00 12.23
CA GLN A 110 -6.77 8.80 12.91
C GLN A 110 -7.73 8.01 12.01
N GLU A 111 -8.75 8.66 11.43
CA GLU A 111 -9.69 8.00 10.51
C GLU A 111 -9.01 7.43 9.28
N GLN A 112 -8.13 8.21 8.63
CA GLN A 112 -7.38 7.75 7.47
C GLN A 112 -6.58 6.47 7.77
N ASN A 113 -5.85 6.45 8.90
CA ASN A 113 -5.04 5.30 9.28
C ASN A 113 -5.90 4.09 9.65
N LYS A 114 -7.05 4.30 10.30
CA LYS A 114 -8.02 3.23 10.57
C LYS A 114 -8.48 2.58 9.28
N THR A 115 -8.98 3.38 8.33
CA THR A 115 -9.51 2.87 7.05
C THR A 115 -8.44 2.09 6.28
N ILE A 116 -7.24 2.66 6.16
CA ILE A 116 -6.14 2.00 5.45
C ILE A 116 -5.73 0.69 6.15
N ALA A 117 -5.68 0.66 7.49
CA ALA A 117 -5.37 -0.57 8.23
C ALA A 117 -6.42 -1.66 7.99
N VAL A 118 -7.71 -1.32 8.03
CA VAL A 118 -8.82 -2.25 7.73
C VAL A 118 -8.68 -2.80 6.31
N ASP A 119 -8.43 -1.95 5.33
CA ASP A 119 -8.32 -2.37 3.93
C ASP A 119 -7.16 -3.34 3.72
N TYR A 120 -5.96 -3.02 4.22
CA TYR A 120 -4.82 -3.94 4.11
C TYR A 120 -5.07 -5.26 4.84
N TYR A 121 -5.69 -5.23 6.01
CA TYR A 121 -6.02 -6.43 6.77
C TYR A 121 -7.04 -7.30 6.02
N ASN A 122 -8.08 -6.68 5.45
CA ASN A 122 -9.10 -7.39 4.67
C ASN A 122 -8.49 -8.05 3.42
N TRP A 123 -7.65 -7.32 2.68
CA TRP A 123 -6.97 -7.87 1.51
C TRP A 123 -6.00 -8.98 1.87
N LEU A 124 -5.24 -8.85 2.96
CA LEU A 124 -4.35 -9.90 3.44
C LEU A 124 -5.13 -11.19 3.74
N PHE A 125 -6.31 -11.07 4.37
CA PHE A 125 -7.19 -12.20 4.67
C PHE A 125 -7.72 -12.90 3.41
N VAL A 126 -7.88 -12.19 2.30
CA VAL A 126 -8.32 -12.75 1.02
C VAL A 126 -7.15 -13.39 0.26
N VAL A 127 -6.02 -12.69 0.18
CA VAL A 127 -4.87 -13.09 -0.65
C VAL A 127 -4.20 -14.35 -0.13
N LEU A 128 -4.08 -14.53 1.19
CA LEU A 128 -3.39 -15.69 1.79
C LEU A 128 -4.10 -17.03 1.47
N PRO A 129 -5.42 -17.19 1.73
CA PRO A 129 -6.13 -18.42 1.37
C PRO A 129 -6.18 -18.67 -0.13
N LEU A 130 -6.35 -17.63 -0.95
CA LEU A 130 -6.36 -17.76 -2.42
C LEU A 130 -5.01 -18.28 -2.94
N THR A 131 -3.92 -17.67 -2.49
CA THR A 131 -2.55 -18.09 -2.85
C THR A 131 -2.31 -19.53 -2.44
N SER A 132 -2.69 -19.89 -1.20
CA SER A 132 -2.52 -21.24 -0.67
C SER A 132 -3.35 -22.28 -1.44
N SER A 133 -4.61 -21.96 -1.74
CA SER A 133 -5.50 -22.85 -2.50
C SER A 133 -5.01 -23.06 -3.93
N ALA A 134 -4.59 -21.98 -4.61
CA ALA A 134 -4.04 -22.05 -5.95
C ALA A 134 -2.71 -22.84 -5.98
N ALA A 135 -1.86 -22.67 -4.98
CA ALA A 135 -0.62 -23.44 -4.85
C ALA A 135 -0.88 -24.94 -4.63
N ILE A 136 -1.89 -25.30 -3.83
CA ILE A 136 -2.31 -26.70 -3.62
C ILE A 136 -2.80 -27.31 -4.94
N VAL A 137 -3.68 -26.62 -5.67
CA VAL A 137 -4.18 -27.08 -6.97
C VAL A 137 -3.01 -27.28 -7.95
N SER A 138 -2.10 -26.31 -8.03
CA SER A 138 -0.89 -26.40 -8.85
C SER A 138 -0.03 -27.62 -8.45
N GLY A 139 0.22 -27.82 -7.16
CA GLY A 139 1.01 -28.95 -6.66
C GLY A 139 0.39 -30.31 -7.00
N ILE A 140 -0.93 -30.44 -6.89
CA ILE A 140 -1.66 -31.65 -7.28
C ILE A 140 -1.53 -31.89 -8.79
N SER A 141 -1.75 -30.86 -9.62
CA SER A 141 -1.59 -30.99 -11.07
C SER A 141 -0.16 -31.36 -11.46
N LEU A 142 0.84 -30.74 -10.83
CA LEU A 142 2.25 -31.06 -11.07
C LEU A 142 2.58 -32.51 -10.69
N PHE A 143 2.01 -33.03 -9.60
CA PHE A 143 2.18 -34.43 -9.22
C PHE A 143 1.66 -35.39 -10.30
N TYR A 144 0.47 -35.14 -10.86
CA TYR A 144 -0.05 -35.95 -11.97
C TYR A 144 0.82 -35.84 -13.23
N ILE A 145 1.21 -34.62 -13.61
CA ILE A 145 2.10 -34.38 -14.76
C ILE A 145 3.44 -35.09 -14.56
N SER A 146 3.99 -35.11 -13.35
CA SER A 146 5.25 -35.78 -13.06
C SER A 146 5.19 -37.31 -13.19
N LYS A 147 4.02 -37.90 -12.95
CA LYS A 147 3.80 -39.35 -13.08
C LYS A 147 3.65 -39.79 -14.53
N GLU A 148 2.88 -39.05 -15.32
CA GLU A 148 2.62 -39.38 -16.73
C GLU A 148 3.74 -38.89 -17.66
N GLY A 149 4.47 -37.85 -17.24
CA GLY A 149 5.45 -37.14 -18.04
C GLY A 149 4.80 -36.03 -18.87
N TRP A 150 5.53 -34.94 -19.09
CA TRP A 150 5.01 -33.73 -19.75
C TRP A 150 4.45 -33.93 -21.17
N LYS A 151 4.92 -34.94 -21.90
CA LYS A 151 4.50 -35.21 -23.28
C LYS A 151 3.18 -35.98 -23.35
N GLU A 152 2.98 -36.90 -22.42
CA GLU A 152 1.81 -37.79 -22.40
C GLU A 152 0.70 -37.28 -21.48
N ALA A 153 1.02 -36.33 -20.60
CA ALA A 153 0.06 -35.75 -19.68
C ALA A 153 -1.07 -35.03 -20.42
N ASN A 154 -2.29 -35.14 -19.88
CA ASN A 154 -3.46 -34.48 -20.42
C ASN A 154 -3.24 -32.95 -20.54
N SER A 155 -3.39 -32.40 -21.75
CA SER A 155 -3.21 -30.96 -22.03
C SER A 155 -4.05 -30.05 -21.12
N TYR A 156 -5.24 -30.49 -20.69
CA TYR A 156 -6.06 -29.71 -19.75
C TYR A 156 -5.44 -29.66 -18.35
N MET A 157 -4.80 -30.73 -17.90
CA MET A 157 -4.10 -30.76 -16.61
C MET A 157 -2.90 -29.81 -16.61
N ILE A 158 -2.14 -29.78 -17.72
CA ILE A 158 -1.05 -28.83 -17.93
C ILE A 158 -1.59 -27.39 -17.88
N ASN A 159 -2.73 -27.13 -18.53
CA ASN A 159 -3.33 -25.80 -18.52
C ASN A 159 -3.79 -25.36 -17.11
N VAL A 160 -4.40 -26.26 -16.34
CA VAL A 160 -4.77 -26.01 -14.94
C VAL A 160 -3.54 -25.73 -14.10
N PHE A 161 -2.46 -26.50 -14.26
CA PHE A 161 -1.19 -26.26 -13.58
C PHE A 161 -0.64 -24.86 -13.87
N ILE A 162 -0.55 -24.46 -15.13
CA ILE A 162 0.00 -23.16 -15.53
C ILE A 162 -0.87 -22.02 -14.98
N THR A 163 -2.19 -22.12 -15.14
CA THR A 163 -3.13 -21.08 -14.72
C THR A 163 -3.14 -20.93 -13.19
N SER A 164 -3.23 -22.03 -12.44
CA SER A 164 -3.20 -22.01 -10.97
C SER A 164 -1.86 -21.52 -10.41
N SER A 165 -0.73 -21.92 -11.01
CA SER A 165 0.59 -21.41 -10.63
C SER A 165 0.71 -19.90 -10.84
N THR A 166 0.18 -19.40 -11.96
CA THR A 166 0.15 -17.96 -12.26
C THR A 166 -0.69 -17.21 -11.24
N ILE A 167 -1.87 -17.74 -10.89
CA ILE A 167 -2.74 -17.15 -9.84
C ILE A 167 -2.01 -17.12 -8.49
N ALA A 168 -1.36 -18.21 -8.10
CA ALA A 168 -0.61 -18.29 -6.85
C ALA A 168 0.55 -17.27 -6.82
N LEU A 169 1.34 -17.21 -7.89
CA LEU A 169 2.46 -16.28 -8.03
C LEU A 169 1.98 -14.82 -8.01
N LEU A 170 0.91 -14.50 -8.74
CA LEU A 170 0.37 -13.15 -8.81
C LEU A 170 -0.10 -12.67 -7.43
N ASN A 171 -0.95 -13.46 -6.76
CA ASN A 171 -1.50 -13.10 -5.45
C ASN A 171 -0.41 -13.07 -4.36
N GLY A 172 0.49 -14.05 -4.35
CA GLY A 172 1.64 -14.07 -3.45
C GLY A 172 2.55 -12.85 -3.64
N SER A 173 2.83 -12.50 -4.90
CA SER A 173 3.64 -11.32 -5.23
C SER A 173 2.96 -10.02 -4.81
N MET A 174 1.64 -9.89 -4.98
CA MET A 174 0.92 -8.70 -4.51
C MET A 174 1.09 -8.51 -3.00
N SER A 175 0.96 -9.57 -2.19
CA SER A 175 1.13 -9.47 -0.73
C SER A 175 2.53 -8.95 -0.35
N VAL A 176 3.56 -9.44 -1.03
CA VAL A 176 4.96 -9.08 -0.78
C VAL A 176 5.29 -7.67 -1.28
N VAL A 177 4.92 -7.33 -2.52
CA VAL A 177 5.21 -6.02 -3.15
C VAL A 177 4.55 -4.89 -2.37
N PHE A 178 3.28 -5.07 -1.98
CA PHE A 178 2.54 -4.09 -1.19
C PHE A 178 2.76 -4.23 0.31
N LYS A 179 3.65 -5.12 0.76
CA LYS A 179 3.97 -5.40 2.17
C LYS A 179 2.73 -5.36 3.07
N MET A 180 1.67 -6.06 2.66
CA MET A 180 0.32 -5.84 3.20
C MET A 180 0.25 -5.95 4.72
N GLN A 181 0.96 -6.92 5.31
CA GLN A 181 1.04 -7.10 6.75
C GLN A 181 1.77 -5.93 7.46
N GLU A 182 2.93 -5.51 6.95
CA GLU A 182 3.70 -4.41 7.52
C GLU A 182 2.91 -3.10 7.47
N ASN A 183 2.25 -2.83 6.34
CA ASN A 183 1.42 -1.65 6.17
C ASN A 183 0.18 -1.69 7.08
N ALA A 184 -0.51 -2.83 7.21
CA ALA A 184 -1.61 -2.99 8.16
C ALA A 184 -1.17 -2.66 9.60
N THR A 185 -0.09 -3.29 10.07
CA THR A 185 0.45 -3.08 11.42
C THR A 185 0.84 -1.61 11.63
N ARG A 186 1.56 -1.01 10.70
CA ARG A 186 2.00 0.38 10.84
C ARG A 186 0.83 1.37 10.87
N HIS A 187 -0.18 1.18 10.03
CA HIS A 187 -1.35 2.04 10.04
C HIS A 187 -2.18 1.85 11.33
N THR A 188 -2.23 0.64 11.90
CA THR A 188 -2.79 0.41 13.24
C THR A 188 -1.99 1.15 14.32
N GLU A 189 -0.66 1.03 14.32
CA GLU A 189 0.20 1.75 15.28
C GLU A 189 0.04 3.27 15.17
N ALA A 190 -0.06 3.77 13.94
CA ALA A 190 -0.31 5.19 13.69
C ALA A 190 -1.67 5.64 14.19
N PHE A 191 -2.73 4.85 13.98
CA PHE A 191 -4.05 5.13 14.56
C PHE A 191 -3.95 5.30 16.08
N VAL A 192 -3.34 4.34 16.79
CA VAL A 192 -3.16 4.38 18.25
C VAL A 192 -2.30 5.57 18.67
N THR A 193 -1.28 5.90 17.87
CA THR A 193 -0.41 7.04 18.14
C THR A 193 -1.16 8.37 18.05
N TYR A 194 -1.99 8.55 17.02
CA TYR A 194 -2.84 9.74 16.88
C TYR A 194 -3.91 9.81 17.99
N GLU A 195 -4.48 8.68 18.39
CA GLU A 195 -5.40 8.60 19.54
C GLU A 195 -4.72 9.06 20.83
N ASN A 196 -3.53 8.54 21.12
CA ASN A 196 -2.74 8.94 22.28
C ASN A 196 -2.36 10.42 22.23
N LEU A 197 -2.01 10.95 21.05
CA LEU A 197 -1.69 12.36 20.88
C LEU A 197 -2.91 13.24 21.15
N TYR A 198 -4.09 12.87 20.64
CA TYR A 198 -5.34 13.56 20.91
C TYR A 198 -5.61 13.65 22.43
N GLN A 199 -5.53 12.51 23.14
CA GLN A 199 -5.75 12.46 24.59
C GLN A 199 -4.69 13.25 25.38
N GLN A 200 -3.43 13.24 24.94
CA GLN A 200 -2.37 14.04 25.54
C GLN A 200 -2.63 15.54 25.40
N ILE A 201 -3.06 16.00 24.23
CA ILE A 201 -3.40 17.42 24.01
C ILE A 201 -4.58 17.82 24.89
N LEU A 202 -5.65 17.02 24.93
CA LEU A 202 -6.80 17.29 25.80
C LEU A 202 -6.40 17.32 27.29
N THR A 203 -5.55 16.40 27.72
CA THR A 203 -5.05 16.37 29.10
C THR A 203 -4.23 17.62 29.41
N ARG A 204 -3.33 18.04 28.51
CA ARG A 204 -2.57 19.28 28.67
C ARG A 204 -3.49 20.49 28.77
N LEU A 205 -4.52 20.57 27.92
CA LEU A 205 -5.55 21.62 27.97
C LEU A 205 -6.34 21.61 29.29
N ALA A 206 -6.67 20.43 29.82
CA ALA A 206 -7.38 20.30 31.08
C ALA A 206 -6.52 20.71 32.30
N THR A 207 -5.20 20.44 32.23
CA THR A 207 -4.24 20.75 33.32
C THR A 207 -3.67 22.17 33.28
N LEU A 208 -3.91 22.91 32.18
CA LEU A 208 -3.49 24.31 32.04
C LEU A 208 -4.10 25.13 33.17
N SER A 209 -3.24 25.47 34.14
CA SER A 209 -3.62 26.28 35.29
C SER A 209 -3.56 27.76 34.91
N PRO A 210 -4.54 28.58 35.31
CA PRO A 210 -4.42 30.01 35.13
C PRO A 210 -3.15 30.51 35.84
N PRO A 211 -2.38 31.43 35.24
CA PRO A 211 -1.14 31.91 35.82
C PRO A 211 -1.41 32.47 37.22
N SER A 212 -0.64 32.03 38.22
CA SER A 212 -0.62 32.74 39.51
C SER A 212 -0.03 34.14 39.29
N GLU A 213 -0.37 35.12 40.12
CA GLU A 213 0.18 36.49 40.02
C GLU A 213 1.72 36.55 40.01
N SER A 214 2.40 35.47 40.45
CA SER A 214 3.86 35.33 40.47
C SER A 214 4.48 34.79 39.17
N GLN A 215 3.69 34.25 38.23
CA GLN A 215 4.18 33.70 36.95
C GLN A 215 3.80 34.62 35.78
N LYS A 216 4.78 35.41 35.32
CA LYS A 216 4.65 36.45 34.27
C LYS A 216 4.40 35.96 32.83
N LEU A 217 4.21 34.66 32.58
CA LEU A 217 3.81 34.25 31.23
C LEU A 217 2.36 34.67 31.01
N THR A 218 2.11 35.47 29.97
CA THR A 218 0.73 35.74 29.56
C THR A 218 0.09 34.43 29.12
N ILE A 219 -1.21 34.27 29.36
CA ILE A 219 -1.98 33.08 28.96
C ILE A 219 -1.77 32.75 27.47
N ALA A 220 -1.69 33.78 26.62
CA ALA A 220 -1.37 33.66 25.21
C ALA A 220 -0.02 32.98 24.96
N GLN A 221 1.02 33.29 25.74
CA GLN A 221 2.33 32.63 25.63
C GLN A 221 2.28 31.15 26.02
N GLN A 222 1.49 30.78 27.03
CA GLN A 222 1.31 29.37 27.42
C GLN A 222 0.61 28.58 26.31
N LEU A 223 -0.45 29.15 25.72
CA LEU A 223 -1.16 28.53 24.60
C LEU A 223 -0.28 28.45 23.35
N GLN A 224 0.51 29.49 23.05
CA GLN A 224 1.44 29.48 21.92
C GLN A 224 2.55 28.43 22.10
N THR A 225 3.01 28.22 23.34
CA THR A 225 3.96 27.16 23.67
C THR A 225 3.32 25.79 23.43
N LEU A 226 2.10 25.57 23.91
CA LEU A 226 1.35 24.34 23.66
C LEU A 226 1.15 24.07 22.16
N ILE A 227 0.75 25.08 21.39
CA ILE A 227 0.58 24.98 19.93
C ILE A 227 1.90 24.57 19.27
N THR A 228 3.02 25.15 19.71
CA THR A 228 4.35 24.84 19.17
C THR A 228 4.76 23.41 19.52
N ASP A 229 4.55 22.98 20.76
CA ASP A 229 4.82 21.60 21.20
C ASP A 229 3.95 20.60 20.43
N ASN A 230 2.68 20.91 20.21
CA ASN A 230 1.78 20.09 19.40
C ASN A 230 2.27 19.99 17.96
N ASN A 231 2.75 21.09 17.36
CA ASN A 231 3.33 21.08 16.01
C ASN A 231 4.58 20.20 15.94
N ASN A 232 5.45 20.23 16.96
CA ASN A 232 6.63 19.39 17.04
C ASN A 232 6.28 17.90 17.18
N LEU A 233 5.24 17.58 17.96
CA LEU A 233 4.72 16.22 18.06
C LEU A 233 4.14 15.77 16.70
N LEU A 234 3.29 16.60 16.09
CA LEU A 234 2.69 16.31 14.78
C LEU A 234 3.74 16.11 13.68
N SER A 235 4.79 16.94 13.64
CA SER A 235 5.86 16.81 12.64
C SER A 235 6.64 15.52 12.80
N THR A 236 6.77 15.01 14.02
CA THR A 236 7.41 13.71 14.29
C THR A 236 6.61 12.54 13.70
N TYR A 237 5.28 12.63 13.73
CA TYR A 237 4.36 11.56 13.29
C TYR A 237 3.85 11.70 11.85
N ASN A 238 3.99 12.87 11.23
CA ASN A 238 3.54 13.12 9.86
C ASN A 238 4.53 12.58 8.79
N LYS A 239 4.92 11.31 8.93
CA LYS A 239 5.67 10.59 7.91
C LYS A 239 4.69 9.80 7.05
N LEU A 240 4.92 9.74 5.74
CA LEU A 240 4.09 8.94 4.83
C LEU A 240 4.30 7.45 5.15
N LEU A 241 3.26 6.77 5.63
CA LEU A 241 3.39 5.42 6.22
C LEU A 241 3.25 4.28 5.21
N ILE A 242 3.24 4.56 3.91
CA ILE A 242 3.12 3.51 2.88
C ILE A 242 4.52 3.03 2.53
N ASN A 243 4.84 1.78 2.91
CA ASN A 243 6.00 1.11 2.37
C ASN A 243 5.65 0.37 1.09
N PHE A 244 6.49 0.57 0.09
CA PHE A 244 6.44 -0.12 -1.18
C PHE A 244 7.83 -0.66 -1.48
N ASP A 245 7.94 -1.95 -1.74
CA ASP A 245 9.23 -2.53 -2.11
C ASP A 245 9.47 -2.39 -3.62
N SER A 246 9.95 -1.21 -4.03
CA SER A 246 10.27 -0.95 -5.44
C SER A 246 11.36 -1.89 -5.98
N SER A 247 12.23 -2.44 -5.12
CA SER A 247 13.27 -3.39 -5.51
C SER A 247 12.71 -4.71 -6.03
N LYS A 248 11.46 -5.05 -5.65
CA LYS A 248 10.76 -6.25 -6.14
C LYS A 248 10.10 -6.04 -7.50
N ILE A 249 10.10 -4.80 -8.00
CA ILE A 249 9.61 -4.48 -9.34
C ILE A 249 10.83 -4.21 -10.22
N GLN A 250 11.26 -5.23 -10.95
CA GLN A 250 12.20 -5.04 -12.04
C GLN A 250 11.44 -4.35 -13.18
N LEU A 251 11.52 -3.02 -13.25
CA LEU A 251 11.02 -2.28 -14.40
C LEU A 251 11.92 -2.58 -15.60
N PRO A 252 11.38 -3.02 -16.74
CA PRO A 252 12.19 -3.19 -17.93
C PRO A 252 12.73 -1.83 -18.38
N ASN A 253 14.01 -1.79 -18.77
CA ASN A 253 14.80 -0.58 -19.07
C ASN A 253 14.15 0.38 -20.08
N PHE A 254 13.16 -0.05 -20.87
CA PHE A 254 12.46 0.80 -21.84
C PHE A 254 11.40 1.73 -21.22
N LEU A 255 11.01 1.54 -19.95
CA LEU A 255 10.05 2.40 -19.23
C LEU A 255 10.71 3.47 -18.37
N LEU A 256 12.04 3.40 -18.20
CA LEU A 256 12.77 4.49 -17.57
C LEU A 256 13.01 5.54 -18.65
N PRO A 257 12.47 6.78 -18.52
CA PRO A 257 12.85 7.85 -19.42
C PRO A 257 14.37 7.93 -19.39
N ASN A 258 15.00 7.84 -20.57
CA ASN A 258 16.44 7.97 -20.73
C ASN A 258 16.89 9.12 -19.86
N SER A 259 17.54 8.81 -18.73
CA SER A 259 18.10 9.83 -17.88
C SER A 259 19.05 10.60 -18.79
N PRO A 260 18.92 11.93 -18.91
CA PRO A 260 19.77 12.68 -19.81
C PRO A 260 21.22 12.32 -19.50
N PRO A 261 22.06 12.13 -20.54
CA PRO A 261 23.46 11.80 -20.34
C PRO A 261 24.03 12.82 -19.35
N ASN A 262 24.69 12.30 -18.32
CA ASN A 262 25.32 13.08 -17.27
C ASN A 262 26.51 13.84 -17.87
N GLU A 263 26.22 14.90 -18.61
CA GLU A 263 27.21 15.83 -19.14
C GLU A 263 27.69 16.71 -17.98
N GLY A 264 28.94 16.49 -17.55
CA GLY A 264 29.72 17.54 -16.90
C GLY A 264 29.86 17.46 -15.39
N ALA A 265 30.17 16.29 -14.83
CA ALA A 265 31.04 16.26 -13.65
C ALA A 265 32.47 16.58 -14.10
N SER A 266 32.77 17.87 -14.31
CA SER A 266 34.14 18.32 -14.57
C SER A 266 34.98 18.06 -13.32
N GLU A 267 36.00 17.21 -13.51
CA GLU A 267 37.09 16.95 -12.60
C GLU A 267 37.77 18.26 -12.17
N SER A 268 37.64 18.66 -10.90
CA SER A 268 38.62 19.56 -10.29
C SER A 268 39.77 18.70 -9.77
N GLN A 269 40.78 18.49 -10.61
CA GLN A 269 42.09 18.02 -10.14
C GLN A 269 42.74 19.15 -9.34
N SER A 270 42.76 18.99 -8.01
CA SER A 270 43.63 19.77 -7.13
C SER A 270 45.06 19.24 -7.27
N GLN A 271 45.91 20.02 -7.93
CA GLN A 271 47.36 19.90 -7.82
C GLN A 271 47.81 20.47 -6.47
N GLU A 272 48.25 19.61 -5.56
CA GLU A 272 49.17 19.98 -4.49
C GLU A 272 50.50 19.27 -4.77
N GLY A 273 51.56 20.04 -4.97
CA GLY A 273 52.91 19.50 -5.16
C GLY A 273 53.93 20.50 -5.68
N GLN A 274 54.43 21.34 -4.75
CA GLN A 274 55.75 21.99 -4.63
C GLN A 274 55.67 23.48 -4.27
#